data_AF-A0A8B2HXM7-F1
#
_entry.id   AF-A0A8B2HXM7-F1
#
_cell.length_a   1.000
_cell.length_b   1.000
_cell.length_c   1.000
_cell.angle_alpha   90.00
_cell.angle_beta   90.00
_cell.angle_gamma   90.00
#
_symmetry.space_group_name_H-M   'P 1'
#
loop_
_entity.id
_entity.type
_entity.pdbx_description
1 polymer ?
#
loop_
_entity_poly.entity_id
_entity_poly.type
_entity_poly.pdbx_seq_one_letter_code
_entity_poly.pdbx_strand_id
1 'polypeptide(L)' 'MSILEKTILEFVKNRGQQNETTTSRHIHRRFDIPIEKAEEILTKLSEKNIIKKIFDEEYQEYRFMLKE' A
#
# COMPACT_ATOMS: atom_id res chain seq x y z
N MET A 1 9.06 -12.12 -5.22
CA MET A 1 8.60 -11.06 -4.31
C MET A 1 9.68 -10.89 -3.24
N SER A 2 10.25 -9.69 -3.13
CA SER A 2 11.35 -9.39 -2.19
C SER A 2 10.86 -9.44 -0.72
N ILE A 3 11.80 -9.49 0.23
CA ILE A 3 11.46 -9.44 1.67
C ILE A 3 10.67 -8.17 1.98
N LEU A 4 11.11 -7.02 1.48
CA LEU A 4 10.45 -5.73 1.68
C LEU A 4 9.02 -5.72 1.11
N GLU A 5 8.82 -6.23 -0.11
CA GLU A 5 7.48 -6.32 -0.72
C GLU A 5 6.54 -7.19 0.11
N LYS A 6 7.02 -8.32 0.67
CA LYS A 6 6.23 -9.20 1.53
C LYS A 6 5.84 -8.49 2.83
N THR A 7 6.77 -7.78 3.46
CA THR A 7 6.52 -7.02 4.70
C THR A 7 5.52 -5.88 4.47
N ILE A 8 5.64 -5.16 3.35
CA ILE A 8 4.68 -4.11 2.98
C ILE A 8 3.29 -4.70 2.72
N LEU A 9 3.21 -5.84 2.02
CA LEU A 9 1.95 -6.53 1.79
C LEU A 9 1.30 -6.96 3.12
N GLU A 10 2.07 -7.50 4.05
CA GLU A 10 1.58 -7.86 5.38
C GLU A 10 1.07 -6.63 6.15
N PHE A 11 1.76 -5.50 6.05
CA PHE A 11 1.29 -4.25 6.63
C PHE A 11 -0.04 -3.78 6.02
N VAL A 12 -0.19 -3.83 4.70
CA VAL A 12 -1.47 -3.52 4.02
C VAL A 12 -2.56 -4.49 4.48
N LYS A 13 -2.24 -5.77 4.64
CA LYS A 13 -3.18 -6.78 5.15
C LYS A 13 -3.68 -6.45 6.55
N ASN A 14 -2.77 -6.14 7.47
CA ASN A 14 -3.10 -5.83 8.85
C ASN A 14 -3.95 -4.56 8.98
N ARG A 15 -3.70 -3.55 8.14
CA ARG A 15 -4.55 -2.34 8.06
C ARG A 15 -5.93 -2.67 7.47
N GLY A 16 -5.97 -3.47 6.40
CA GLY A 16 -7.23 -3.92 5.80
C GLY A 16 -8.13 -4.71 6.76
N GLN A 17 -7.56 -5.56 7.62
CA GLN A 17 -8.29 -6.26 8.69
C GLN A 17 -8.94 -5.32 9.71
N GLN A 18 -8.42 -4.09 9.84
CA GLN A 18 -8.96 -3.03 10.68
C GLN A 18 -9.87 -2.07 9.89
N ASN A 19 -10.26 -2.44 8.66
CA ASN A 19 -10.98 -1.59 7.70
C ASN A 19 -10.26 -0.27 7.36
N GLU A 20 -8.92 -0.26 7.48
CA GLU A 20 -8.10 0.89 7.14
C GLU A 20 -7.45 0.74 5.77
N THR A 21 -7.35 1.86 5.05
CA THR A 21 -6.59 1.95 3.80
C THR A 21 -5.11 2.29 4.07
N THR A 22 -4.27 2.03 3.08
CA THR A 22 -2.83 2.31 3.10
C THR A 22 -2.46 3.31 2.02
N THR A 23 -1.57 4.27 2.33
CA THR A 23 -0.99 5.21 1.36
C THR A 23 0.51 4.97 1.26
N SER A 24 1.15 5.49 0.21
CA SER A 24 2.62 5.49 0.10
C SER A 24 3.28 6.22 1.28
N ARG A 25 2.64 7.27 1.81
CA ARG A 25 3.08 7.97 3.03
C ARG A 25 3.11 7.07 4.27
N HIS A 26 2.11 6.20 4.47
CA HIS A 26 2.12 5.24 5.59
C HIS A 26 3.33 4.31 5.50
N ILE A 27 3.64 3.81 4.31
CA ILE A 27 4.79 2.94 4.07
C ILE A 27 6.11 3.68 4.28
N HIS A 28 6.26 4.87 3.67
CA HIS A 28 7.44 5.72 3.82
C HIS A 28 7.77 5.95 5.31
N ARG A 29 6.78 6.37 6.11
CA ARG A 29 6.96 6.63 7.54
C ARG A 29 7.22 5.37 8.36
N ARG A 30 6.61 4.24 8.01
CA ARG A 30 6.73 3.00 8.79
C ARG A 30 8.03 2.24 8.55
N PHE A 31 8.51 2.27 7.31
CA PHE A 31 9.65 1.44 6.87
C PHE A 31 10.90 2.26 6.54
N ASP A 32 10.85 3.59 6.70
CA ASP A 32 11.95 4.51 6.41
C ASP A 32 12.54 4.31 5.01
N ILE A 33 11.65 4.23 4.01
CA ILE A 33 12.01 4.10 2.59
C ILE A 33 11.51 5.30 1.80
N PRO A 34 12.16 5.70 0.68
CA PRO A 34 11.66 6.79 -0.17
C PRO A 34 10.20 6.60 -0.58
N ILE A 35 9.43 7.69 -0.62
CA ILE A 35 8.00 7.65 -0.91
C ILE A 35 7.71 7.12 -2.32
N GLU A 36 8.58 7.43 -3.28
CA GLU A 36 8.51 6.96 -4.66
C GLU A 36 8.68 5.44 -4.70
N LYS A 37 9.61 4.91 -3.89
CA LYS A 37 9.83 3.46 -3.76
C LYS A 37 8.63 2.77 -3.10
N ALA A 38 8.03 3.40 -2.10
CA ALA A 38 6.80 2.90 -1.50
C ALA A 38 5.65 2.84 -2.51
N GLU A 39 5.47 3.89 -3.32
CA GLU A 39 4.46 3.96 -4.37
C GLU A 39 4.70 2.92 -5.47
N GLU A 40 5.95 2.71 -5.89
CA GLU A 40 6.33 1.68 -6.86
C GLU A 40 5.93 0.29 -6.35
N ILE A 41 6.21 -0.03 -5.09
CA ILE A 41 5.88 -1.32 -4.49
C ILE A 41 4.35 -1.52 -4.43
N LEU A 42 3.61 -0.51 -3.98
CA LEU A 42 2.14 -0.60 -3.88
C LEU A 42 1.50 -0.72 -5.27
N THR A 43 1.99 0.03 -6.25
CA THR A 43 1.57 -0.06 -7.65
C THR A 43 1.82 -1.45 -8.20
N LYS A 44 3.03 -2.01 -8.04
CA LYS A 44 3.34 -3.39 -8.46
C LYS A 44 2.45 -4.44 -7.81
N LEU A 45 2.12 -4.29 -6.53
CA LEU A 45 1.19 -5.20 -5.84
C LEU A 45 -0.23 -5.06 -6.39
N SER A 46 -0.64 -3.85 -6.77
CA SER A 46 -1.94 -3.58 -7.40
C SER A 46 -2.02 -4.15 -8.82
N GLU A 47 -0.99 -3.99 -9.63
CA GLU A 47 -0.90 -4.56 -10.99
C GLU A 47 -0.95 -6.10 -10.96
N LYS A 48 -0.36 -6.71 -9.93
CA LYS A 48 -0.47 -8.15 -9.67
C LYS A 48 -1.82 -8.58 -9.10
N ASN A 49 -2.77 -7.65 -8.98
CA ASN A 49 -4.13 -7.90 -8.53
C ASN A 49 -4.21 -8.41 -7.07
N ILE A 50 -3.20 -8.12 -6.25
CA ILE A 50 -3.10 -8.57 -4.85
C ILE A 50 -3.79 -7.57 -3.91
N ILE A 51 -3.66 -6.28 -4.22
CA ILE A 51 -4.29 -5.18 -3.51
C ILE A 51 -5.06 -4.31 -4.50
N LYS A 52 -6.09 -3.61 -4.05
CA LYS A 52 -6.88 -2.69 -4.87
C LYS A 52 -6.37 -1.27 -4.66
N LYS A 53 -6.09 -0.56 -5.76
CA LYS A 53 -5.82 0.88 -5.78
C LYS A 53 -7.14 1.65 -5.93
N ILE A 54 -7.35 2.66 -5.09
CA ILE A 54 -8.52 3.53 -5.06
C ILE A 54 -8.02 4.97 -5.02
N PHE A 55 -8.68 5.88 -5.73
CA PHE A 55 -8.41 7.31 -5.59
C PHE A 55 -9.38 7.90 -4.57
N ASP A 56 -8.83 8.59 -3.58
CA ASP A 56 -9.58 9.32 -2.57
C ASP A 56 -9.71 10.78 -3.03
N GLU A 57 -10.91 11.18 -3.42
CA GLU A 57 -11.17 12.52 -3.98
C GLU A 57 -11.08 13.63 -2.93
N GLU A 58 -11.41 13.35 -1.67
CA GLU A 58 -11.39 14.33 -0.58
C GLU A 58 -9.95 14.75 -0.27
N TYR A 59 -9.05 13.77 -0.18
CA TYR A 59 -7.63 13.98 0.12
C TYR A 59 -6.74 14.09 -1.12
N GLN A 60 -7.32 13.93 -2.32
CA GLN A 60 -6.62 13.90 -3.61
C GLN A 60 -5.42 12.94 -3.61
N GLU A 61 -5.58 11.73 -3.06
CA GLU A 61 -4.49 10.77 -2.92
C GLU A 61 -4.88 9.34 -3.29
N TYR A 62 -3.89 8.54 -3.71
CA TYR A 62 -4.10 7.11 -3.94
C TYR A 62 -4.02 6.31 -2.65
N ARG A 63 -5.01 5.46 -2.46
CA ARG A 63 -5.17 4.54 -1.34
C ARG A 63 -5.18 3.10 -1.80
N PHE A 64 -4.69 2.22 -0.95
CA PHE A 64 -4.52 0.80 -1.23
C PHE A 64 -5.18 -0.03 -0.14
N MET A 65 -5.95 -1.04 -0.54
CA MET A 65 -6.62 -1.97 0.37
C MET A 65 -6.46 -3.40 -0.12
N LEU A 66 -6.67 -4.38 0.76
CA LEU A 66 -6.73 -5.77 0.35
C LEU A 66 -7.81 -5.96 -0.72
N LYS A 67 -7.47 -6.76 -1.73
CA LYS A 67 -8.47 -7.24 -2.67
C LYS A 67 -9.20 -8.42 -2.01
N GLU A 68 -10.52 -8.30 -1.88
CA GLU A 68 -11.40 -9.42 -1.50
C GLU A 68 -11.46 -10.49 -2.59
#